data_AF-A0A956RD37-F1
#
_entry.id   AF-A0A956RD37-F1
#
_cell.length_a   1.000
_cell.length_b   1.000
_cell.length_c   1.000
_cell.angle_alpha   90.00
_cell.angle_beta   90.00
_cell.angle_gamma   90.00
#
_symmetry.space_group_name_H-M   'P 1'
#
loop_
_entity.id
_entity.type
_entity.pdbx_description
1 polymer ?
#
loop_
_entity_poly.entity_id
_entity_poly.type
_entity_poly.pdbx_seq_one_letter_code
_entity_poly.pdbx_strand_id
1 'polypeptide(L)'
;RRVHGVVARVDVLGIVDHHLRARVALVPALALADQRRNSRVWQDRSVQEIVAEVLGATLDEHERSVELDHLQRGARARDYCVQYRESDLDFVARLLEEEGISWVFRHDEERGHEVLTLRERGEDYPSFANVDGAAHLPIVAHNPDEAEIESIHGFEWIRRLVPTEVGVREFDSANPSQALT
;
A
#
# COMPACT_ATOMS: atom_id res chain seq x y z
N ARG A 1 8.65 -15.29 10.49
CA ARG A 1 8.18 -14.28 9.51
C ARG A 1 9.39 -13.51 9.01
N ARG A 2 9.50 -13.30 7.70
CA ARG A 2 10.57 -12.50 7.09
C ARG A 2 10.04 -11.13 6.71
N VAL A 3 10.91 -10.12 6.75
CA VAL A 3 10.62 -8.78 6.28
C VAL A 3 11.62 -8.48 5.17
N HIS A 4 11.09 -8.20 3.99
CA HIS A 4 11.85 -7.85 2.80
C HIS A 4 11.65 -6.37 2.47
N GLY A 5 12.67 -5.76 1.87
CA GLY A 5 12.63 -4.37 1.45
C GLY A 5 13.98 -3.91 0.91
N VAL A 6 14.06 -2.63 0.61
CA VAL A 6 15.26 -1.92 0.17
C VAL A 6 15.84 -1.14 1.35
N VAL A 7 17.17 -1.13 1.48
CA VAL A 7 17.86 -0.33 2.49
C VAL A 7 17.88 1.13 2.03
N ALA A 8 17.06 1.98 2.66
CA ALA A 8 17.03 3.41 2.37
C ALA A 8 18.15 4.19 3.07
N ARG A 9 18.61 3.69 4.23
CA ARG A 9 19.63 4.39 5.04
C ARG A 9 20.37 3.43 5.95
N VAL A 10 21.67 3.66 6.11
CA VAL A 10 22.51 3.01 7.13
C VAL A 10 23.21 4.09 7.94
N ASP A 11 22.95 4.13 9.24
CA ASP A 11 23.68 4.98 10.19
C ASP A 11 24.67 4.11 10.98
N VAL A 12 25.97 4.40 10.87
CA VAL A 12 26.99 3.77 11.72
C VAL A 12 27.04 4.51 13.06
N LEU A 13 26.73 3.80 14.14
CA LEU A 13 26.64 4.34 15.49
C LEU A 13 27.93 4.16 16.32
N GLY A 14 28.97 3.57 15.71
CA GLY A 14 30.26 3.31 16.33
C GLY A 14 30.50 1.85 16.65
N ILE A 15 31.54 1.57 17.44
CA ILE A 15 31.94 0.23 17.86
C ILE A 15 31.71 0.10 19.37
N VAL A 16 31.00 -0.96 19.78
CA VAL A 16 30.77 -1.31 21.19
C VAL A 16 31.20 -2.76 21.38
N ASP A 17 32.06 -3.03 22.36
CA ASP A 17 32.57 -4.38 22.66
C ASP A 17 33.06 -5.15 21.42
N HIS A 18 33.85 -4.47 20.58
CA HIS A 18 34.37 -5.00 19.30
C HIS A 18 33.32 -5.30 18.22
N HIS A 19 32.06 -4.90 18.40
CA HIS A 19 31.00 -5.04 17.41
C HIS A 19 30.64 -3.69 16.79
N LEU A 20 30.50 -3.65 15.46
CA LEU A 20 29.96 -2.48 14.76
C LEU A 20 28.46 -2.36 15.08
N ARG A 21 28.07 -1.25 15.69
CA ARG A 21 26.67 -0.91 15.89
C ARG A 21 26.19 -0.07 14.71
N ALA A 22 25.18 -0.52 14.01
CA ALA A 22 24.54 0.22 12.93
C ALA A 22 23.02 0.23 13.11
N ARG A 23 22.38 1.28 12.58
CA ARG A 23 20.93 1.34 12.37
C ARG A 23 20.66 1.28 10.88
N VAL A 24 19.74 0.42 10.48
CA VAL A 24 19.34 0.27 9.07
C VAL A 24 17.86 0.62 8.95
N ALA A 25 17.53 1.52 8.03
CA ALA A 25 16.15 1.81 7.66
C ALA A 25 15.80 0.96 6.43
N LEU A 26 14.88 0.02 6.61
CA LEU A 26 14.33 -0.83 5.56
C LEU A 26 12.98 -0.27 5.13
N VAL A 27 12.79 -0.07 3.83
CA VAL A 27 11.54 0.45 3.23
C VAL A 27 11.09 -0.48 2.11
N PRO A 28 9.80 -0.53 1.75
CA PRO A 28 9.39 -1.22 0.53
C PRO A 28 9.96 -0.51 -0.71
N ALA A 29 10.19 -1.24 -1.80
CA ALA A 29 10.63 -0.64 -3.07
C ALA A 29 9.68 0.45 -3.59
N LEU A 30 8.38 0.40 -3.25
CA LEU A 30 7.42 1.46 -3.55
C LEU A 30 7.87 2.84 -3.04
N ALA A 31 8.61 2.91 -1.93
CA ALA A 31 9.12 4.18 -1.39
C ALA A 31 10.09 4.89 -2.35
N LEU A 32 10.70 4.17 -3.29
CA LEU A 32 11.59 4.73 -4.30
C LEU A 32 10.82 5.52 -5.37
N ALA A 33 9.53 5.24 -5.56
CA ALA A 33 8.66 6.02 -6.44
C ALA A 33 8.50 7.48 -5.96
N ASP A 34 8.75 7.77 -4.68
CA ASP A 34 8.75 9.14 -4.18
C ASP A 34 9.96 9.96 -4.66
N GLN A 35 11.05 9.30 -5.04
CA GLN A 35 12.27 9.95 -5.52
C GLN A 35 12.19 10.38 -6.98
N ARG A 36 11.14 9.97 -7.70
CA ARG A 36 10.93 10.26 -9.13
C ARG A 36 9.79 11.25 -9.25
N ARG A 37 10.03 12.39 -9.92
CA ARG A 37 9.02 13.41 -10.23
C ARG A 37 8.88 13.58 -11.73
N ASN A 38 7.65 13.58 -12.21
CA ASN A 38 7.36 13.57 -13.64
C ASN A 38 6.24 14.55 -14.01
N SER A 39 6.10 14.80 -15.32
CA SER A 39 4.93 15.46 -15.89
C SER A 39 4.54 14.73 -17.16
N ARG A 40 3.42 14.00 -17.11
CA ARG A 40 3.00 13.05 -18.15
C ARG A 40 1.49 13.09 -18.31
N VAL A 41 1.04 12.70 -19.51
CA VAL A 41 -0.37 12.70 -19.91
C VAL A 41 -0.72 11.30 -20.40
N TRP A 42 -1.84 10.79 -19.93
CA TRP A 42 -2.50 9.59 -20.42
C TRP A 42 -3.87 9.95 -20.97
N GLN A 43 -4.22 9.34 -22.10
CA GLN A 43 -5.52 9.48 -22.76
C GLN A 43 -6.06 8.10 -23.03
N ASP A 44 -7.36 7.91 -22.83
CA ASP A 44 -8.05 6.63 -23.03
C ASP A 44 -7.39 5.47 -22.28
N ARG A 45 -6.97 5.73 -21.03
CA ARG A 45 -6.32 4.75 -20.15
C ARG A 45 -7.06 4.63 -18.82
N SER A 46 -7.21 3.39 -18.37
CA SER A 46 -7.74 3.07 -17.05
C SER A 46 -6.71 3.35 -15.96
N VAL A 47 -7.16 3.52 -14.71
CA VAL A 47 -6.25 3.69 -13.57
C VAL A 47 -5.35 2.47 -13.40
N GLN A 48 -5.88 1.27 -13.62
CA GLN A 48 -5.08 0.04 -13.54
C GLN A 48 -3.92 0.05 -14.55
N GLU A 49 -4.18 0.44 -15.81
CA GLU A 49 -3.12 0.55 -16.83
C GLU A 49 -2.08 1.61 -16.46
N ILE A 50 -2.53 2.79 -16.00
CA ILE A 50 -1.62 3.89 -15.62
C ILE A 50 -0.75 3.47 -14.44
N VAL A 51 -1.33 2.86 -13.41
CA VAL A 51 -0.59 2.40 -12.22
C VAL A 51 0.40 1.30 -12.59
N ALA A 52 0.01 0.33 -13.43
CA ALA A 52 0.90 -0.71 -13.90
C ALA A 52 2.09 -0.13 -14.70
N GLU A 53 1.85 0.87 -15.55
CA GLU A 53 2.91 1.55 -16.30
C GLU A 53 3.88 2.31 -15.39
N VAL A 54 3.35 3.16 -14.50
CA VAL A 54 4.15 4.04 -13.63
C VAL A 54 4.94 3.22 -12.61
N LEU A 55 4.29 2.27 -11.94
CA LEU A 55 4.95 1.44 -10.95
C LEU A 55 5.81 0.35 -11.57
N GLY A 56 5.40 -0.26 -12.69
CA GLY A 56 6.21 -1.28 -13.37
C GLY A 56 7.60 -0.75 -13.70
N ALA A 57 7.68 0.45 -14.30
CA ALA A 57 8.96 1.09 -14.59
C ALA A 57 9.84 1.32 -13.35
N THR A 58 9.24 1.59 -12.18
CA THR A 58 9.99 1.86 -10.94
C THR A 58 10.37 0.57 -10.19
N LEU A 59 9.48 -0.41 -10.16
CA LEU A 59 9.64 -1.64 -9.40
C LEU A 59 10.52 -2.66 -10.13
N ASP A 60 10.46 -2.70 -11.47
CA ASP A 60 11.27 -3.62 -12.29
C ASP A 60 12.77 -3.34 -12.13
N GLU A 61 13.17 -2.07 -11.94
CA GLU A 61 14.55 -1.66 -11.65
C GLU A 61 15.13 -2.36 -10.39
N HIS A 62 14.26 -2.86 -9.51
CA HIS A 62 14.60 -3.52 -8.25
C HIS A 62 14.12 -4.98 -8.17
N GLU A 63 13.76 -5.58 -9.30
CA GLU A 63 13.20 -6.95 -9.37
C GLU A 63 11.97 -7.10 -8.46
N ARG A 64 11.11 -6.09 -8.43
CA ARG A 64 9.84 -6.08 -7.69
C ARG A 64 8.68 -5.95 -8.66
N SER A 65 7.51 -6.37 -8.21
CA SER A 65 6.29 -6.31 -9.02
C SER A 65 5.13 -5.74 -8.24
N VAL A 66 4.17 -5.22 -9.00
CA VAL A 66 2.82 -4.90 -8.51
C VAL A 66 1.84 -5.94 -9.03
N GLU A 67 1.05 -6.51 -8.14
CA GLU A 67 -0.05 -7.42 -8.45
C GLU A 67 -1.36 -6.61 -8.44
N LEU A 68 -2.00 -6.52 -9.60
CA LEU A 68 -3.31 -5.87 -9.79
C LEU A 68 -4.45 -6.89 -9.92
N ASP A 69 -4.15 -8.18 -9.71
CA ASP A 69 -5.11 -9.26 -9.87
C ASP A 69 -6.30 -9.04 -8.93
N HIS A 70 -7.50 -9.31 -9.45
CA HIS A 70 -8.79 -9.19 -8.75
C HIS A 70 -9.36 -7.77 -8.54
N LEU A 71 -8.71 -6.73 -9.08
CA LEU A 71 -9.29 -5.38 -9.07
C LEU A 71 -10.43 -5.24 -10.09
N GLN A 72 -11.58 -4.76 -9.64
CA GLN A 72 -12.70 -4.33 -10.49
C GLN A 72 -12.72 -2.79 -10.62
N ARG A 73 -12.33 -2.08 -9.57
CA ARG A 73 -12.20 -0.61 -9.53
C ARG A 73 -11.02 -0.15 -10.38
N GLY A 74 -11.10 1.07 -10.90
CA GLY A 74 -10.05 1.63 -11.75
C GLY A 74 -9.94 1.01 -13.15
N ALA A 75 -10.86 0.12 -13.56
CA ALA A 75 -10.86 -0.51 -14.88
C ALA A 75 -11.48 0.38 -15.98
N ARG A 76 -12.28 1.39 -15.62
CA ARG A 76 -12.86 2.33 -16.59
C ARG A 76 -11.76 3.23 -17.15
N ALA A 77 -11.64 3.28 -18.47
CA ALA A 77 -10.75 4.22 -19.13
C ALA A 77 -11.16 5.66 -18.82
N ARG A 78 -10.16 6.51 -18.51
CA ARG A 78 -10.32 7.95 -18.37
C ARG A 78 -9.97 8.61 -19.69
N ASP A 79 -10.80 9.54 -20.13
CA ASP A 79 -10.56 10.32 -21.35
C ASP A 79 -9.24 11.11 -21.24
N TYR A 80 -8.93 11.61 -20.04
CA TYR A 80 -7.75 12.39 -19.78
C TYR A 80 -7.27 12.24 -18.33
N CYS A 81 -5.99 11.91 -18.15
CA CYS A 81 -5.34 11.83 -16.84
C CYS A 81 -3.94 12.44 -16.90
N VAL A 82 -3.57 13.24 -15.91
CA VAL A 82 -2.29 13.96 -15.87
C VAL A 82 -1.60 13.72 -14.54
N GLN A 83 -0.32 13.37 -14.62
CA GLN A 83 0.63 13.54 -13.53
C GLN A 83 1.30 14.90 -13.73
N TYR A 84 1.16 15.82 -12.78
CA TYR A 84 1.71 17.18 -12.95
C TYR A 84 2.60 17.58 -11.78
N ARG A 85 3.92 17.48 -11.97
CA ARG A 85 4.97 17.91 -11.02
C ARG A 85 4.89 17.22 -9.64
N GLU A 86 4.20 16.11 -9.56
CA GLU A 86 4.10 15.25 -8.38
C GLU A 86 5.05 14.04 -8.51
N SER A 87 5.32 13.35 -7.40
CA SER A 87 6.14 12.12 -7.45
C SER A 87 5.35 10.98 -8.09
N ASP A 88 6.03 9.91 -8.52
CA ASP A 88 5.36 8.70 -9.02
C ASP A 88 4.53 8.07 -7.89
N LEU A 89 5.00 8.16 -6.64
CA LEU A 89 4.25 7.72 -5.46
C LEU A 89 3.00 8.57 -5.21
N ASP A 90 3.13 9.89 -5.15
CA ASP A 90 2.01 10.82 -4.91
C ASP A 90 0.91 10.63 -5.97
N PHE A 91 1.31 10.52 -7.23
CA PHE A 91 0.40 10.32 -8.35
C PHE A 91 -0.40 9.02 -8.23
N VAL A 92 0.31 7.91 -8.02
CA VAL A 92 -0.33 6.60 -7.90
C VAL A 92 -1.21 6.54 -6.66
N ALA A 93 -0.75 7.04 -5.52
CA ALA A 93 -1.53 7.06 -4.29
C ALA A 93 -2.86 7.81 -4.50
N ARG A 94 -2.82 9.00 -5.10
CA ARG A 94 -4.02 9.79 -5.40
C ARG A 94 -4.98 9.05 -6.33
N LEU A 95 -4.49 8.43 -7.41
CA LEU A 95 -5.34 7.68 -8.33
C LEU A 95 -6.00 6.47 -7.66
N LEU A 96 -5.26 5.75 -6.81
CA LEU A 96 -5.80 4.60 -6.08
C LEU A 96 -6.82 5.05 -5.02
N GLU A 97 -6.57 6.16 -4.32
CA GLU A 97 -7.51 6.77 -3.36
C GLU A 97 -8.84 7.17 -4.04
N GLU A 98 -8.77 7.81 -5.22
CA GLU A 98 -9.96 8.18 -6.01
C GLU A 98 -10.83 6.98 -6.37
N GLU A 99 -10.22 5.83 -6.66
CA GLU A 99 -10.93 4.59 -6.98
C GLU A 99 -11.34 3.81 -5.73
N GLY A 100 -10.82 4.15 -4.55
CA GLY A 100 -11.02 3.39 -3.30
C GLY A 100 -10.22 2.08 -3.27
N ILE A 101 -9.01 2.10 -3.81
CA ILE A 101 -8.06 0.99 -3.83
C ILE A 101 -6.96 1.26 -2.82
N SER A 102 -6.70 0.27 -1.99
CA SER A 102 -5.60 0.23 -1.02
C SER A 102 -4.50 -0.72 -1.50
N TRP A 103 -3.37 -0.76 -0.81
CA TRP A 103 -2.31 -1.71 -1.08
C TRP A 103 -1.72 -2.31 0.19
N VAL A 104 -1.15 -3.50 0.04
CA VAL A 104 -0.41 -4.22 1.07
C VAL A 104 0.88 -4.79 0.49
N PHE A 105 1.81 -5.17 1.35
CA PHE A 105 3.04 -5.85 0.95
C PHE A 105 3.00 -7.31 1.37
N ARG A 106 3.14 -8.22 0.41
CA ARG A 106 3.32 -9.65 0.66
C ARG A 106 4.81 -9.97 0.61
N HIS A 107 5.36 -10.50 1.70
CA HIS A 107 6.75 -10.93 1.74
C HIS A 107 6.88 -12.35 1.19
N ASP A 108 7.39 -12.48 -0.03
CA ASP A 108 7.56 -13.74 -0.75
C ASP A 108 8.87 -14.41 -0.34
N GLU A 109 8.78 -15.55 0.36
CA GLU A 109 9.96 -16.26 0.86
C GLU A 109 10.75 -16.97 -0.25
N GLU A 110 10.09 -17.41 -1.31
CA GLU A 110 10.72 -18.12 -2.43
C GLU A 110 11.52 -17.15 -3.30
N ARG A 111 10.92 -16.00 -3.61
CA ARG A 111 11.58 -14.94 -4.38
C ARG A 111 12.51 -14.07 -3.55
N GLY A 112 12.39 -14.13 -2.22
CA GLY A 112 13.22 -13.38 -1.28
C GLY A 112 12.93 -11.87 -1.28
N HIS A 113 11.71 -11.48 -1.64
CA HIS A 113 11.33 -10.07 -1.76
C HIS A 113 9.88 -9.76 -1.43
N GLU A 114 9.58 -8.48 -1.19
CA GLU A 114 8.23 -7.98 -1.06
C GLU A 114 7.56 -7.79 -2.42
N VAL A 115 6.29 -8.16 -2.51
CA VAL A 115 5.41 -7.90 -3.66
C VAL A 115 4.36 -6.90 -3.22
N LEU A 116 4.20 -5.82 -4.00
CA LEU A 116 3.14 -4.85 -3.79
C LEU A 116 1.85 -5.44 -4.35
N THR A 117 0.81 -5.50 -3.54
CA THR A 117 -0.46 -6.08 -3.96
C THR A 117 -1.60 -5.10 -3.70
N LEU A 118 -2.40 -4.82 -4.73
CA LEU A 118 -3.54 -3.91 -4.65
C LEU A 118 -4.80 -4.63 -4.16
N ARG A 119 -5.65 -3.91 -3.42
CA ARG A 119 -6.80 -4.45 -2.69
C ARG A 119 -7.97 -3.46 -2.69
N GLU A 120 -9.16 -3.93 -3.02
CA GLU A 120 -10.38 -3.09 -3.01
C GLU A 120 -11.42 -3.52 -1.97
N ARG A 121 -11.37 -4.78 -1.51
CA ARG A 121 -12.33 -5.33 -0.54
C ARG A 121 -11.61 -5.90 0.67
N GLY A 122 -12.32 -5.94 1.80
CA GLY A 122 -11.81 -6.54 3.03
C GLY A 122 -11.48 -8.03 2.90
N GLU A 123 -12.20 -8.75 2.04
CA GLU A 123 -11.99 -10.19 1.77
C GLU A 123 -10.71 -10.48 0.96
N ASP A 124 -10.16 -9.48 0.28
CA ASP A 124 -8.94 -9.63 -0.53
C ASP A 124 -7.67 -9.68 0.37
N TYR A 125 -7.80 -9.32 1.65
CA TYR A 125 -6.68 -9.29 2.58
C TYR A 125 -6.31 -10.70 3.04
N PRO A 126 -5.00 -11.01 3.12
CA PRO A 126 -4.56 -12.33 3.54
C PRO A 126 -4.93 -12.61 5.00
N SER A 127 -5.42 -13.82 5.26
CA SER A 127 -5.52 -14.35 6.61
C SER A 127 -4.12 -14.67 7.15
N PHE A 128 -3.93 -14.43 8.45
CA PHE A 128 -2.68 -14.77 9.13
C PHE A 128 -2.93 -15.85 10.17
N ALA A 129 -1.99 -16.79 10.24
CA ALA A 129 -1.92 -17.74 11.34
C ALA A 129 -1.01 -17.19 12.45
N ASN A 130 -1.34 -17.58 13.67
CA ASN A 130 -0.48 -17.47 14.84
C ASN A 130 0.84 -18.25 14.58
N VAL A 131 1.89 -17.93 15.32
CA VAL A 131 3.20 -18.60 15.26
C VAL A 131 3.10 -20.13 15.39
N ASP A 132 2.10 -20.63 16.13
CA ASP A 132 1.81 -22.07 16.28
C ASP A 132 0.98 -22.68 15.12
N GLY A 133 0.61 -21.88 14.13
CA GLY A 133 -0.23 -22.27 12.99
C GLY A 133 -1.73 -22.18 13.26
N ALA A 134 -2.17 -21.79 14.45
CA ALA A 134 -3.59 -21.60 14.75
C ALA A 134 -4.16 -20.41 13.97
N ALA A 135 -5.40 -20.54 13.47
CA ALA A 135 -6.10 -19.48 12.76
C ALA A 135 -6.68 -18.39 13.67
N HIS A 136 -6.51 -18.50 14.98
CA HIS A 136 -7.01 -17.54 15.96
C HIS A 136 -5.87 -16.99 16.81
N LEU A 137 -5.96 -15.70 17.14
CA LEU A 137 -5.03 -15.01 18.02
C LEU A 137 -5.75 -14.75 19.37
N PRO A 138 -5.41 -15.47 20.44
CA PRO A 138 -6.11 -15.34 21.71
C PRO A 138 -5.82 -13.98 22.36
N ILE A 139 -6.79 -13.50 23.13
CA ILE A 139 -6.65 -12.28 23.92
C ILE A 139 -6.28 -12.69 25.34
N VAL A 140 -5.06 -12.35 25.77
CA VAL A 140 -4.58 -12.59 27.13
C VAL A 140 -4.35 -11.23 27.76
N ALA A 141 -5.29 -10.78 28.58
CA ALA A 141 -5.22 -9.46 29.22
C ALA A 141 -4.61 -9.51 30.63
N HIS A 142 -4.40 -10.70 31.20
CA HIS A 142 -3.92 -10.89 32.57
C HIS A 142 -2.56 -11.56 32.51
N ASN A 143 -1.55 -10.96 33.16
CA ASN A 143 -0.14 -11.40 33.13
C ASN A 143 0.33 -11.80 31.72
N PRO A 144 0.20 -10.93 30.71
CA PRO A 144 0.39 -11.39 29.34
C PRO A 144 1.86 -11.64 28.99
N ASP A 145 2.79 -11.18 29.84
CA ASP A 145 4.22 -11.53 29.78
C ASP A 145 4.47 -13.01 30.16
N GLU A 146 3.53 -13.66 30.84
CA GLU A 146 3.58 -15.09 31.18
C GLU A 146 2.93 -15.97 30.09
N ALA A 147 2.35 -15.37 29.04
CA ALA A 147 1.71 -16.12 27.97
C ALA A 147 2.76 -16.90 27.14
N GLU A 148 2.60 -18.21 27.05
CA GLU A 148 3.49 -19.10 26.29
C GLU A 148 3.19 -19.11 24.77
N ILE A 149 2.21 -18.30 24.34
CA ILE A 149 1.72 -18.23 22.96
C ILE A 149 1.66 -16.78 22.49
N GLU A 150 1.76 -16.57 21.17
CA GLU A 150 1.48 -15.25 20.59
C GLU A 150 0.03 -14.87 20.92
N SER A 151 -0.16 -13.70 21.54
CA SER A 151 -1.47 -13.27 22.02
C SER A 151 -1.62 -11.76 21.93
N ILE A 152 -2.86 -11.29 22.00
CA ILE A 152 -3.18 -9.87 22.09
C ILE A 152 -3.26 -9.49 23.57
N HIS A 153 -2.40 -8.54 23.97
CA HIS A 153 -2.24 -8.13 25.38
C HIS A 153 -3.34 -7.15 25.84
N GLY A 154 -4.07 -6.52 24.91
CA GLY A 154 -5.13 -5.58 25.22
C GLY A 154 -5.80 -4.97 24.00
N PHE A 155 -6.97 -4.37 24.21
CA PHE A 155 -7.70 -3.60 23.21
C PHE A 155 -8.15 -2.27 23.78
N GLU A 156 -8.06 -1.23 22.96
CA GLU A 156 -8.67 0.06 23.24
C GLU A 156 -9.85 0.28 22.28
N TRP A 157 -11.03 0.55 22.83
CA TRP A 157 -12.22 0.84 22.04
C TRP A 157 -12.43 2.34 21.95
N ILE A 158 -12.20 2.88 20.76
CA ILE A 158 -12.36 4.32 20.49
C ILE A 158 -13.58 4.52 19.59
N ARG A 159 -14.46 5.44 19.98
CA ARG A 159 -15.59 5.91 19.15
C ARG A 159 -15.41 7.40 18.87
N ARG A 160 -15.65 7.80 17.62
CA ARG A 160 -15.57 9.21 17.20
C ARG A 160 -16.81 9.53 16.36
N LEU A 161 -17.30 10.77 16.47
CA LEU A 161 -18.30 11.28 15.56
C LEU A 161 -17.65 11.49 14.18
N VAL A 162 -18.32 11.03 13.13
CA VAL A 162 -17.91 11.17 11.73
C VAL A 162 -19.10 11.64 10.89
N PRO A 163 -18.86 12.29 9.73
CA PRO A 163 -19.93 12.59 8.79
C PRO A 163 -20.70 11.33 8.39
N THR A 164 -22.02 11.43 8.31
CA THR A 164 -22.91 10.32 7.94
C THR A 164 -23.26 10.31 6.45
N GLU A 165 -22.98 11.41 5.74
CA GLU A 165 -23.33 11.59 4.34
C GLU A 165 -22.30 12.50 3.65
N VAL A 166 -21.99 12.18 2.40
CA VAL A 166 -21.18 12.99 1.49
C VAL A 166 -21.93 13.08 0.17
N GLY A 167 -22.21 14.31 -0.29
CA GLY A 167 -22.83 14.57 -1.58
C GLY A 167 -21.82 15.13 -2.58
N VAL A 168 -21.74 14.53 -3.77
CA VAL A 168 -20.88 14.96 -4.88
C VAL A 168 -21.78 15.42 -6.03
N ARG A 169 -21.31 16.38 -6.84
CA ARG A 169 -21.97 16.82 -8.07
C ARG A 169 -20.94 17.10 -9.14
N GLU A 170 -21.32 16.80 -10.38
CA GLU A 170 -20.49 17.03 -11.56
C GLU A 170 -21.30 17.73 -12.65
N PHE A 171 -20.62 18.31 -13.63
CA PHE A 171 -21.25 18.98 -14.77
C PHE A 171 -20.65 18.44 -16.07
N ASP A 172 -21.50 17.80 -16.88
CA ASP A 172 -21.15 17.41 -18.24
C ASP A 172 -21.61 18.48 -19.23
N SER A 173 -20.65 19.19 -19.84
CA SER A 173 -20.93 20.22 -20.84
C SER A 173 -21.58 19.68 -22.12
N ALA A 174 -21.42 18.39 -22.44
CA ALA A 174 -22.08 17.75 -23.56
C ALA A 174 -23.57 17.49 -23.28
N ASN A 175 -23.94 17.33 -22.00
CA ASN A 175 -25.31 17.08 -21.54
C ASN A 175 -25.70 18.02 -20.38
N PRO A 176 -25.79 19.34 -20.61
CA PRO A 176 -25.83 20.36 -19.55
C PRO A 176 -27.11 20.33 -18.69
N SER A 177 -28.18 19.68 -19.16
CA SER A 177 -29.44 19.53 -18.42
C SER A 177 -29.52 18.22 -17.64
N GLN A 178 -28.54 17.32 -17.78
CA GLN A 178 -28.53 16.06 -17.06
C GLN A 178 -28.09 16.30 -15.62
N ALA A 179 -28.94 15.92 -14.67
CA ALA A 179 -28.54 15.90 -13.27
C ALA A 179 -27.56 14.75 -13.05
N LEU A 180 -26.31 15.08 -12.70
CA LEU A 180 -25.30 14.13 -12.26
C LEU A 180 -25.23 14.20 -10.73
N THR A 181 -25.57 13.10 -10.08
CA THR A 181 -25.45 12.87 -8.62
C THR A 181 -24.41 11.82 -8.35
#